data_AF-W4K4N2-F1
#
_entry.id   AF-W4K4N2-F1
#
_cell.length_a   1.000
_cell.length_b   1.000
_cell.length_c   1.000
_cell.angle_alpha   90.00
_cell.angle_beta   90.00
_cell.angle_gamma   90.00
#
_symmetry.space_group_name_H-M   'P 1'
#
loop_
_entity.id
_entity.type
_entity.pdbx_description
1 polymer ?
#
loop_
_entity_poly.entity_id
_entity_poly.type
_entity_poly.pdbx_seq_one_letter_code
_entity_poly.pdbx_strand_id
1 'polypeptide(L)'
;MSPSPLDIVPQEVLEHIAFFAASADPIGPPADLVPLLLANRRLAAALSSASNPHLHARIFAAKFDARAPLRRLGPRATAPAQLAADLRRRFVLLQRIRMHVGCFVHPTSAAADPDDPETHQLVSEMLWTVYVMMLENDGRNERQLREYAHMDAWLRDYWFDPSGASGARIAIASNQWPRNTELSAVAMWLFWFLLRPEDYFLDELNFPSVMSTLKIIALAAHKYPICQPSWTPYVPRRPPPHHTHPVPTQSHGAYPPLAPPPLAAPAILAYLALAPNHRPHAPRTLLTPHASPLPPSAISADLPMSAEWDSEWHRCLALAGAPPDAAADADPPARAFKLGSLEGVWEGLFTAGYTDFTAYAALLSGAAPPTLHQSVVARHPQTWKLREYHLLAPEPSAHAPRRRNSHADAGNGGDVGENEGEGEGEGDGKGDGEGGDDDAYRPLSIGDPLRAFFPPGVDIQLTGDAALVREPTRAGVSRYEAARAHGGGHGGGAAGDADADAEEEKEYARRVREVLVVGEVSAPASSRVRVRVVLTGHSSWGVFNLLGRIRPDDGFISISKEYVDGDRGRWLYRGYLVGDRHGNLVGRWRDTLSPIGVAGYEGCFFMGRRGAGAGAGAGGGGDAGGGRWERR
;
A
#
# COMPACT_ATOMS: atom_id res chain seq x y z
N MET A 1 -42.67 28.93 37.31
CA MET A 1 -42.48 28.28 36.00
C MET A 1 -42.50 26.79 36.24
N SER A 2 -43.45 26.08 35.64
CA SER A 2 -43.49 24.61 35.67
C SER A 2 -42.20 24.08 35.03
N PRO A 3 -41.52 23.07 35.60
CA PRO A 3 -40.37 22.45 34.96
C PRO A 3 -40.78 21.97 33.56
N SER A 4 -39.91 22.15 32.57
CA SER A 4 -40.15 21.58 31.24
C SER A 4 -40.31 20.08 31.40
N PRO A 5 -41.19 19.40 30.64
CA PRO A 5 -41.27 17.94 30.66
C PRO A 5 -39.90 17.27 30.42
N LEU A 6 -39.02 17.95 29.65
CA LEU A 6 -37.66 17.53 29.37
C LEU A 6 -36.71 17.63 30.58
N ASP A 7 -37.04 18.43 31.60
CA ASP A 7 -36.25 18.56 32.82
C ASP A 7 -36.39 17.34 33.76
N ILE A 8 -37.42 16.52 33.54
CA ILE A 8 -37.73 15.33 34.35
C ILE A 8 -37.17 14.07 33.68
N VAL A 9 -36.75 14.15 32.43
CA VAL A 9 -36.20 13.01 31.67
C VAL A 9 -34.81 12.64 32.22
N PRO A 10 -34.57 11.35 32.54
CA PRO A 10 -33.25 10.89 32.96
C PRO A 10 -32.16 11.14 31.91
N GLN A 11 -30.92 11.32 32.37
CA GLN A 11 -29.78 11.63 31.50
C GLN A 11 -29.58 10.57 30.41
N GLU A 12 -29.76 9.29 30.75
CA GLU A 12 -29.59 8.17 29.84
C GLU A 12 -30.62 8.21 28.70
N VAL A 13 -31.86 8.59 29.02
CA VAL A 13 -32.93 8.74 28.02
C VAL A 13 -32.67 9.94 27.12
N LEU A 14 -32.20 11.06 27.69
CA LEU A 14 -31.77 12.23 26.90
C LEU A 14 -30.63 11.90 25.94
N GLU A 15 -29.66 11.10 26.36
CA GLU A 15 -28.57 10.61 25.50
C GLU A 15 -29.08 9.75 24.35
N HIS A 16 -30.05 8.87 24.60
CA HIS A 16 -30.66 8.07 23.53
C HIS A 16 -31.41 8.94 22.53
N ILE A 17 -32.20 9.90 23.01
CA ILE A 17 -32.90 10.86 22.14
C ILE A 17 -31.89 11.64 21.30
N ALA A 18 -30.84 12.17 21.93
CA ALA A 18 -29.80 12.94 21.26
C ALA A 18 -29.02 12.10 20.24
N PHE A 19 -28.73 10.83 20.57
CA PHE A 19 -28.08 9.90 19.65
C PHE A 19 -28.93 9.66 18.41
N PHE A 20 -30.21 9.30 18.57
CA PHE A 20 -31.10 9.03 17.44
C PHE A 20 -31.37 10.28 16.59
N ALA A 21 -31.48 11.46 17.21
CA ALA A 21 -31.55 12.73 16.47
C ALA A 21 -30.27 12.96 15.67
N ALA A 22 -29.11 12.83 16.30
CA ALA A 22 -27.81 13.05 15.64
C ALA A 22 -27.52 12.03 14.52
N SER A 23 -28.06 10.81 14.61
CA SER A 23 -27.82 9.72 13.65
C SER A 23 -29.00 9.43 12.73
N ALA A 24 -30.02 10.30 12.68
CA ALA A 24 -31.20 10.10 11.83
C ALA A 24 -30.81 10.07 10.33
N ASP A 25 -30.01 11.03 9.91
CA ASP A 25 -29.29 10.98 8.63
C ASP A 25 -27.90 10.37 8.85
N PRO A 26 -27.54 9.23 8.22
CA PRO A 26 -26.19 8.70 8.30
C PRO A 26 -25.15 9.63 7.66
N ILE A 27 -25.54 10.48 6.71
CA ILE A 27 -24.62 11.32 5.91
C ILE A 27 -24.63 12.77 6.42
N GLY A 28 -23.45 13.40 6.43
CA GLY A 28 -23.30 14.78 6.89
C GLY A 28 -23.31 14.96 8.41
N PRO A 29 -23.15 16.21 8.87
CA PRO A 29 -23.02 16.55 10.29
C PRO A 29 -24.32 16.23 11.06
N PRO A 30 -24.25 16.05 12.39
CA PRO A 30 -25.43 15.84 13.23
C PRO A 30 -26.24 17.14 13.39
N ALA A 31 -26.87 17.61 12.30
CA ALA A 31 -27.59 18.88 12.25
C ALA A 31 -28.79 18.90 13.20
N ASP A 32 -29.51 17.79 13.31
CA ASP A 32 -30.70 17.66 14.16
C ASP A 32 -30.37 17.65 15.66
N LEU A 33 -29.10 17.50 16.03
CA LEU A 33 -28.64 17.68 17.41
C LEU A 33 -28.66 19.16 17.81
N VAL A 34 -28.47 20.09 16.86
CA VAL A 34 -28.35 21.52 17.15
C VAL A 34 -29.65 22.10 17.73
N PRO A 35 -30.85 21.88 17.15
CA PRO A 35 -32.10 22.34 17.77
C PRO A 35 -32.31 21.81 19.20
N LEU A 36 -31.91 20.56 19.47
CA LEU A 36 -32.03 19.96 20.81
C LEU A 36 -31.11 20.66 21.82
N LEU A 37 -29.88 20.98 21.43
CA LEU A 37 -28.94 21.74 22.26
C LEU A 37 -29.40 23.18 22.49
N LEU A 38 -30.11 23.79 21.53
CA LEU A 38 -30.62 25.15 21.64
C LEU A 38 -31.92 25.27 22.46
N ALA A 39 -32.58 24.15 22.79
CA ALA A 39 -33.85 24.16 23.51
C ALA A 39 -33.75 24.66 24.96
N ASN A 40 -32.68 24.31 25.70
CA ASN A 40 -32.44 24.75 27.08
C ASN A 40 -30.94 24.65 27.45
N ARG A 41 -30.44 25.59 28.25
CA ARG A 41 -29.08 25.56 28.83
C ARG A 41 -28.74 24.27 29.57
N ARG A 42 -29.71 23.66 30.28
CA ARG A 42 -29.49 22.38 30.97
C ARG A 42 -29.22 21.24 29.98
N LEU A 43 -30.00 21.15 28.91
CA LEU A 43 -29.80 20.17 27.85
C LEU A 43 -28.48 20.42 27.11
N ALA A 44 -28.17 21.68 26.81
CA ALA A 44 -26.89 22.07 26.24
C ALA A 44 -25.71 21.60 27.12
N ALA A 45 -25.76 21.85 28.43
CA ALA A 45 -24.73 21.43 29.36
C ALA A 45 -24.62 19.91 29.46
N ALA A 46 -25.75 19.20 29.52
CA ALA A 46 -25.84 17.74 29.68
C ALA A 46 -25.42 16.93 28.44
N LEU A 47 -25.64 17.48 27.23
CA LEU A 47 -25.39 16.81 25.95
C LEU A 47 -24.17 17.36 25.20
N SER A 48 -23.51 18.39 25.75
CA SER A 48 -22.29 18.95 25.15
C SER A 48 -21.19 17.90 25.03
N SER A 49 -20.34 18.03 24.02
CA SER A 49 -19.18 17.15 23.84
C SER A 49 -18.19 17.20 25.00
N ALA A 50 -18.13 18.32 25.75
CA ALA A 50 -17.25 18.47 26.90
C ALA A 50 -17.75 17.69 28.13
N SER A 51 -19.06 17.75 28.40
CA SER A 51 -19.67 17.04 29.53
C SER A 51 -20.00 15.58 29.22
N ASN A 52 -20.25 15.26 27.95
CA ASN A 52 -20.69 13.93 27.52
C ASN A 52 -19.93 13.42 26.29
N PRO A 53 -18.65 13.08 26.44
CA PRO A 53 -17.85 12.54 25.35
C PRO A 53 -18.36 11.17 24.84
N HIS A 54 -19.02 10.39 25.70
CA HIS A 54 -19.57 9.07 25.33
C HIS A 54 -20.67 9.16 24.27
N LEU A 55 -21.59 10.12 24.40
CA LEU A 55 -22.61 10.37 23.38
C LEU A 55 -21.98 10.70 22.01
N HIS A 56 -21.00 11.60 21.98
CA HIS A 56 -20.35 12.01 20.74
C HIS A 56 -19.49 10.89 20.13
N ALA A 57 -18.85 10.06 20.95
CA ALA A 57 -18.17 8.86 20.49
C ALA A 57 -19.14 7.83 19.86
N ARG A 58 -20.35 7.68 20.42
CA ARG A 58 -21.40 6.85 19.80
C ARG A 58 -21.86 7.43 18.46
N ILE A 59 -22.03 8.75 18.38
CA ILE A 59 -22.38 9.43 17.11
C ILE A 59 -21.27 9.24 16.08
N PHE A 60 -20.00 9.35 16.48
CA PHE A 60 -18.85 9.05 15.63
C PHE A 60 -18.93 7.63 15.08
N ALA A 61 -19.12 6.64 15.94
CA ALA A 61 -19.24 5.24 15.55
C ALA A 61 -20.51 4.92 14.76
N ALA A 62 -21.46 5.84 14.64
CA ALA A 62 -22.61 5.72 13.74
C ALA A 62 -22.36 6.34 12.35
N LYS A 63 -21.57 7.42 12.29
CA LYS A 63 -21.33 8.20 11.06
C LYS A 63 -20.02 7.88 10.33
N PHE A 64 -19.02 7.37 11.04
CA PHE A 64 -17.70 7.02 10.54
C PHE A 64 -17.31 5.59 10.92
N ASP A 65 -16.28 5.06 10.24
CA ASP A 65 -15.70 3.76 10.53
C ASP A 65 -14.68 3.86 11.68
N ALA A 66 -14.86 3.05 12.73
CA ALA A 66 -14.06 3.09 13.95
C ALA A 66 -13.23 1.81 14.20
N ARG A 67 -13.45 0.75 13.42
CA ARG A 67 -12.81 -0.57 13.61
C ARG A 67 -11.31 -0.52 13.32
N ALA A 68 -10.91 0.10 12.22
CA ALA A 68 -9.50 0.24 11.86
C ALA A 68 -8.70 1.14 12.82
N PRO A 69 -9.18 2.33 13.23
CA PRO A 69 -8.51 3.10 14.29
C PRO A 69 -8.32 2.29 15.57
N LEU A 70 -9.34 1.55 16.02
CA LEU A 70 -9.26 0.71 17.21
C LEU A 70 -8.20 -0.39 17.07
N ARG A 71 -8.15 -1.04 15.91
CA ARG A 71 -7.15 -2.10 15.61
C ARG A 71 -5.72 -1.56 15.54
N ARG A 72 -5.52 -0.37 14.96
CA ARG A 72 -4.18 0.18 14.65
C ARG A 72 -3.60 1.04 15.77
N LEU A 73 -4.43 1.86 16.42
CA LEU A 73 -4.00 2.81 17.45
C LEU A 73 -4.30 2.33 18.88
N GLY A 74 -5.21 1.36 19.02
CA GLY A 74 -5.61 0.79 20.29
C GLY A 74 -6.62 1.62 21.10
N PRO A 75 -7.10 1.08 22.23
CA PRO A 75 -8.23 1.66 22.98
C PRO A 75 -7.98 3.06 23.55
N ARG A 76 -6.71 3.41 23.83
CA ARG A 76 -6.34 4.72 24.38
C ARG A 76 -6.56 5.84 23.37
N ALA A 77 -6.16 5.62 22.12
CA ALA A 77 -6.35 6.59 21.03
C ALA A 77 -7.81 6.70 20.58
N THR A 78 -8.59 5.63 20.77
CA THR A 78 -10.04 5.61 20.47
C THR A 78 -10.90 5.83 21.73
N ALA A 79 -10.36 6.47 22.77
CA ALA A 79 -11.14 6.80 23.95
C ALA A 79 -12.29 7.77 23.58
N PRO A 80 -13.41 7.78 24.32
CA PRO A 80 -14.58 8.58 23.98
C PRO A 80 -14.30 10.06 23.73
N ALA A 81 -13.41 10.67 24.51
CA ALA A 81 -13.01 12.07 24.34
C ALA A 81 -12.26 12.32 23.02
N GLN A 82 -11.43 11.36 22.58
CA GLN A 82 -10.70 11.44 21.32
C GLN A 82 -11.64 11.29 20.12
N LEU A 83 -12.54 10.30 20.15
CA LEU A 83 -13.55 10.12 19.11
C LEU A 83 -14.51 11.31 19.01
N ALA A 84 -14.86 11.93 20.13
CA ALA A 84 -15.67 13.15 20.14
C ALA A 84 -14.94 14.35 19.51
N ALA A 85 -13.64 14.49 19.75
CA ALA A 85 -12.81 15.51 19.11
C ALA A 85 -12.68 15.26 17.60
N ASP A 86 -12.46 14.01 17.21
CA ASP A 86 -12.33 13.61 15.80
C ASP A 86 -13.64 13.78 15.03
N LEU A 87 -14.80 13.52 15.66
CA LEU A 87 -16.11 13.81 15.07
C LEU A 87 -16.19 15.27 14.59
N ARG A 88 -15.81 16.20 15.46
CA ARG A 88 -15.82 17.64 15.16
C ARG A 88 -14.79 17.97 14.09
N ARG A 89 -13.56 17.47 14.22
CA ARG A 89 -12.47 17.72 13.27
C ARG A 89 -12.85 17.25 11.86
N ARG A 90 -13.31 16.00 11.71
CA ARG A 90 -13.70 15.43 10.41
C ARG A 90 -14.82 16.24 9.76
N PHE A 91 -15.88 16.62 10.48
CA PHE A 91 -16.96 17.43 9.88
C PHE A 91 -16.52 18.84 9.46
N VAL A 92 -15.66 19.51 10.24
CA VAL A 92 -15.10 20.81 9.85
C VAL A 92 -14.30 20.68 8.54
N LEU A 93 -13.49 19.63 8.40
CA LEU A 93 -12.70 19.39 7.20
C LEU A 93 -13.59 19.02 6.00
N LEU A 94 -14.59 18.15 6.18
CA LEU A 94 -15.55 17.79 5.14
C LEU A 94 -16.32 19.02 4.63
N GLN A 95 -16.71 19.93 5.53
CA GLN A 95 -17.34 21.19 5.15
C GLN A 95 -16.39 22.07 4.33
N ARG A 96 -15.10 22.16 4.68
CA ARG A 96 -14.09 22.91 3.91
C ARG A 96 -13.90 22.33 2.50
N ILE A 97 -13.85 21.00 2.37
CA ILE A 97 -13.78 20.32 1.06
C ILE A 97 -15.00 20.66 0.23
N ARG A 98 -16.20 20.55 0.82
CA ARG A 98 -17.46 20.90 0.14
C ARG A 98 -17.51 22.34 -0.36
N MET A 99 -16.81 23.26 0.32
CA MET A 99 -16.68 24.66 -0.05
C MET A 99 -15.50 24.95 -0.99
N HIS A 100 -14.81 23.92 -1.51
CA HIS A 100 -13.64 24.04 -2.39
C HIS A 100 -12.48 24.85 -1.79
N VAL A 101 -12.35 24.87 -0.46
CA VAL A 101 -11.22 25.54 0.22
C VAL A 101 -9.91 24.89 -0.19
N GLY A 102 -8.93 25.70 -0.57
CA GLY A 102 -7.60 25.25 -0.99
C GLY A 102 -7.56 24.48 -2.32
N CYS A 103 -8.65 24.48 -3.09
CA CYS A 103 -8.77 23.74 -4.35
C CYS A 103 -8.09 24.44 -5.53
N PHE A 104 -8.05 25.78 -5.53
CA PHE A 104 -7.58 26.61 -6.65
C PHE A 104 -6.46 27.57 -6.21
N VAL A 105 -5.59 27.93 -7.15
CA VAL A 105 -4.62 29.03 -7.00
C VAL A 105 -5.30 30.34 -7.40
N HIS A 106 -5.35 31.32 -6.50
CA HIS A 106 -5.96 32.62 -6.80
C HIS A 106 -4.96 33.57 -7.49
N PRO A 107 -5.22 34.05 -8.72
CA PRO A 107 -4.27 34.88 -9.47
C PRO A 107 -4.09 36.31 -8.97
N THR A 108 -4.99 36.81 -8.12
CA THR A 108 -5.21 38.26 -7.94
C THR A 108 -4.71 38.85 -6.62
N SER A 109 -4.07 38.07 -5.75
CA SER A 109 -3.46 38.65 -4.54
C SER A 109 -1.95 38.55 -4.64
N ALA A 110 -1.26 39.69 -4.55
CA ALA A 110 0.19 39.76 -4.33
C ALA A 110 0.62 39.14 -2.98
N ALA A 111 -0.33 38.58 -2.22
CA ALA A 111 -0.18 37.83 -0.99
C ALA A 111 -0.47 36.32 -1.16
N ALA A 112 -0.87 35.85 -2.33
CA ALA A 112 -1.13 34.44 -2.62
C ALA A 112 0.14 33.87 -3.27
N ASP A 113 1.20 33.83 -2.49
CA ASP A 113 2.28 32.90 -2.79
C ASP A 113 1.63 31.49 -2.82
N PRO A 114 1.74 30.70 -3.90
CA PRO A 114 1.31 29.31 -3.88
C PRO A 114 2.01 28.49 -2.77
N ASP A 115 3.07 29.05 -2.18
CA ASP A 115 3.76 28.52 -1.02
C ASP A 115 3.38 29.27 0.29
N ASP A 116 2.21 29.93 0.35
CA ASP A 116 1.64 30.47 1.59
C ASP A 116 1.59 29.39 2.68
N PRO A 117 2.38 29.52 3.76
CA PRO A 117 2.53 28.45 4.75
C PRO A 117 1.21 28.06 5.43
N GLU A 118 0.30 29.02 5.64
CA GLU A 118 -0.97 28.77 6.31
C GLU A 118 -1.92 27.96 5.43
N THR A 119 -2.09 28.38 4.17
CA THR A 119 -2.89 27.63 3.18
C THR A 119 -2.29 26.24 2.93
N HIS A 120 -0.96 26.14 2.84
CA HIS A 120 -0.28 24.86 2.67
C HIS A 120 -0.54 23.91 3.85
N GLN A 121 -0.42 24.40 5.09
CA GLN A 121 -0.68 23.60 6.28
C GLN A 121 -2.15 23.16 6.37
N LEU A 122 -3.08 24.04 6.01
CA LEU A 122 -4.51 23.74 5.97
C LEU A 122 -4.83 22.61 4.97
N VAL A 123 -4.34 22.73 3.73
CA VAL A 123 -4.54 21.70 2.69
C VAL A 123 -3.86 20.39 3.08
N SER A 124 -2.69 20.47 3.72
CA SER A 124 -1.99 19.30 4.27
C SER A 124 -2.84 18.58 5.31
N GLU A 125 -3.38 19.27 6.32
CA GLU A 125 -4.26 18.67 7.32
C GLU A 125 -5.50 18.03 6.69
N MET A 126 -6.11 18.71 5.71
CA MET A 126 -7.27 18.21 4.98
C MET A 126 -6.96 16.91 4.24
N LEU A 127 -5.95 16.91 3.37
CA LEU A 127 -5.59 15.75 2.55
C LEU A 127 -5.17 14.55 3.40
N TRP A 128 -4.35 14.76 4.43
CA TRP A 128 -3.92 13.68 5.30
C TRP A 128 -5.06 13.07 6.12
N THR A 129 -5.95 13.90 6.65
CA THR A 129 -7.12 13.39 7.39
C THR A 129 -8.00 12.55 6.47
N VAL A 130 -8.26 13.02 5.25
CA VAL A 130 -9.08 12.30 4.26
C VAL A 130 -8.39 11.02 3.79
N TYR A 131 -7.06 11.02 3.64
CA TYR A 131 -6.29 9.83 3.30
C TYR A 131 -6.40 8.76 4.36
N VAL A 132 -6.24 9.13 5.63
CA VAL A 132 -6.45 8.20 6.76
C VAL A 132 -7.89 7.70 6.81
N MET A 133 -8.89 8.57 6.57
CA MET A 133 -10.29 8.16 6.46
C MET A 133 -10.50 7.07 5.40
N MET A 134 -9.81 7.16 4.25
CA MET A 134 -9.88 6.14 3.20
C MET A 134 -9.17 4.83 3.59
N LEU A 135 -8.01 4.89 4.26
CA LEU A 135 -7.34 3.68 4.78
C LEU A 135 -8.16 2.97 5.87
N GLU A 136 -9.09 3.68 6.51
CA GLU A 136 -9.98 3.17 7.55
C GLU A 136 -11.36 2.76 7.04
N ASN A 137 -11.62 2.96 5.74
CA ASN A 137 -12.95 2.85 5.16
C ASN A 137 -13.45 1.41 5.17
N ASP A 138 -14.58 1.21 5.85
CA ASP A 138 -15.43 0.01 5.76
C ASP A 138 -16.79 0.36 5.09
N GLY A 139 -16.84 1.51 4.40
CA GLY A 139 -17.97 1.98 3.59
C GLY A 139 -18.56 3.30 4.09
N ARG A 140 -18.45 3.65 5.37
CA ARG A 140 -19.05 4.90 5.88
C ARG A 140 -18.19 6.11 5.56
N ASN A 141 -16.87 5.99 5.72
CA ASN A 141 -15.95 7.11 5.49
C ASN A 141 -16.00 7.58 4.02
N GLU A 142 -16.00 6.66 3.07
CA GLU A 142 -16.12 6.98 1.64
C GLU A 142 -17.45 7.69 1.33
N ARG A 143 -18.57 7.25 1.91
CA ARG A 143 -19.86 7.91 1.72
C ARG A 143 -19.86 9.35 2.26
N GLN A 144 -19.25 9.60 3.41
CA GLN A 144 -19.10 10.98 3.92
C GLN A 144 -18.27 11.85 2.97
N LEU A 145 -17.19 11.30 2.40
CA LEU A 145 -16.33 12.01 1.47
C LEU A 145 -17.01 12.30 0.13
N ARG A 146 -17.72 11.31 -0.41
CA ARG A 146 -18.33 11.40 -1.74
C ARG A 146 -19.69 12.08 -1.71
N GLU A 147 -20.62 11.61 -0.88
CA GLU A 147 -22.02 12.07 -0.85
C GLU A 147 -22.15 13.43 -0.16
N TYR A 148 -21.45 13.64 0.95
CA TYR A 148 -21.51 14.92 1.68
C TYR A 148 -20.45 15.92 1.23
N ALA A 149 -19.16 15.54 1.18
CA ALA A 149 -18.10 16.50 0.92
C ALA A 149 -17.83 16.76 -0.58
N HIS A 150 -18.34 15.92 -1.48
CA HIS A 150 -18.06 15.98 -2.93
C HIS A 150 -16.56 15.95 -3.25
N MET A 151 -15.81 15.10 -2.53
CA MET A 151 -14.35 14.99 -2.68
C MET A 151 -13.92 14.65 -4.13
N ASP A 152 -14.73 13.90 -4.89
CA ASP A 152 -14.45 13.59 -6.29
C ASP A 152 -14.31 14.85 -7.16
N ALA A 153 -15.21 15.81 -6.97
CA ALA A 153 -15.19 17.09 -7.67
C ALA A 153 -14.00 17.94 -7.22
N TRP A 154 -13.77 18.00 -5.90
CA TRP A 154 -12.63 18.71 -5.32
C TRP A 154 -11.29 18.19 -5.88
N LEU A 155 -11.10 16.86 -5.93
CA LEU A 155 -9.87 16.25 -6.48
C LEU A 155 -9.72 16.49 -7.98
N ARG A 156 -10.84 16.45 -8.72
CA ARG A 156 -10.84 16.73 -10.16
C ARG A 156 -10.37 18.17 -10.43
N ASP A 157 -10.91 19.12 -9.70
CA ASP A 157 -10.55 20.53 -9.82
C ASP A 157 -9.11 20.77 -9.36
N TYR A 158 -8.73 20.23 -8.19
CA TYR A 158 -7.37 20.33 -7.65
C TYR A 158 -6.30 19.88 -8.64
N TRP A 159 -6.51 18.74 -9.33
CA TRP A 159 -5.54 18.15 -10.26
C TRP A 159 -5.61 18.68 -11.69
N PHE A 160 -6.82 18.84 -12.23
CA PHE A 160 -7.03 18.91 -13.68
C PHE A 160 -7.61 20.25 -14.15
N ASP A 161 -8.07 21.10 -13.24
CA ASP A 161 -8.44 22.47 -13.58
C ASP A 161 -7.19 23.30 -13.94
N PRO A 162 -7.23 24.19 -14.94
CA PRO A 162 -6.13 25.08 -15.27
C PRO A 162 -5.63 25.93 -14.10
N SER A 163 -6.50 26.23 -13.13
CA SER A 163 -6.21 26.96 -11.90
C SER A 163 -6.14 26.06 -10.66
N GLY A 164 -6.15 24.73 -10.82
CA GLY A 164 -6.10 23.77 -9.71
C GLY A 164 -4.83 23.91 -8.86
N ALA A 165 -4.98 23.83 -7.55
CA ALA A 165 -3.90 24.04 -6.57
C ALA A 165 -2.79 22.99 -6.60
N SER A 166 -2.97 21.86 -7.29
CA SER A 166 -1.86 20.93 -7.59
C SER A 166 -0.76 21.58 -8.44
N GLY A 167 -1.10 22.61 -9.21
CA GLY A 167 -0.23 23.23 -10.20
C GLY A 167 0.15 22.31 -11.37
N ALA A 168 -0.43 21.10 -11.48
CA ALA A 168 -0.03 20.13 -12.48
C ALA A 168 -0.29 20.62 -13.91
N ARG A 169 -1.47 21.21 -14.14
CA ARG A 169 -1.84 21.79 -15.45
C ARG A 169 -0.97 22.98 -15.84
N ILE A 170 -0.69 23.87 -14.88
CA ILE A 170 0.20 25.02 -15.06
C ILE A 170 1.60 24.54 -15.43
N ALA A 171 2.15 23.59 -14.67
CA ALA A 171 3.47 23.01 -14.93
C ALA A 171 3.55 22.42 -16.35
N ILE A 172 2.59 21.57 -16.72
CA ILE A 172 2.56 20.94 -18.05
C ILE A 172 2.47 22.00 -19.17
N ALA A 173 1.61 23.01 -19.02
CA ALA A 173 1.46 24.09 -19.99
C ALA A 173 2.75 24.93 -20.12
N SER A 174 3.51 25.07 -19.04
CA SER A 174 4.81 25.74 -19.00
C SER A 174 6.00 24.82 -19.34
N ASN A 175 5.76 23.64 -19.93
CA ASN A 175 6.80 22.66 -20.27
C ASN A 175 7.62 22.16 -19.06
N GLN A 176 7.02 22.18 -17.88
CA GLN A 176 7.60 21.70 -16.62
C GLN A 176 6.90 20.43 -16.13
N TRP A 177 7.63 19.62 -15.36
CA TRP A 177 7.09 18.43 -14.75
C TRP A 177 6.21 18.81 -13.55
N PRO A 178 5.02 18.18 -13.38
CA PRO A 178 4.24 18.32 -12.15
C PRO A 178 5.09 18.09 -10.88
N ARG A 179 4.77 18.83 -9.81
CA ARG A 179 5.52 18.77 -8.55
C ARG A 179 5.34 17.39 -7.89
N ASN A 180 6.44 16.75 -7.52
CA ASN A 180 6.46 15.51 -6.74
C ASN A 180 6.66 15.84 -5.25
N THR A 181 5.58 16.22 -4.57
CA THR A 181 5.56 16.53 -3.13
C THR A 181 4.75 15.50 -2.35
N GLU A 182 4.81 15.53 -1.02
CA GLU A 182 3.95 14.71 -0.16
C GLU A 182 2.46 14.96 -0.44
N LEU A 183 2.06 16.23 -0.60
CA LEU A 183 0.66 16.58 -0.92
C LEU A 183 0.23 16.03 -2.28
N SER A 184 1.08 16.14 -3.29
CA SER A 184 0.82 15.51 -4.60
C SER A 184 0.65 14.00 -4.44
N ALA A 185 1.51 13.32 -3.67
CA ALA A 185 1.41 11.88 -3.46
C ALA A 185 0.07 11.50 -2.81
N VAL A 186 -0.27 12.14 -1.68
CA VAL A 186 -1.53 11.90 -0.96
C VAL A 186 -2.75 12.19 -1.85
N ALA A 187 -2.75 13.31 -2.57
CA ALA A 187 -3.86 13.70 -3.45
C ALA A 187 -4.06 12.71 -4.61
N MET A 188 -3.00 12.12 -5.17
CA MET A 188 -3.14 11.12 -6.23
C MET A 188 -3.59 9.75 -5.69
N TRP A 189 -3.17 9.39 -4.49
CA TRP A 189 -3.70 8.22 -3.80
C TRP A 189 -5.20 8.35 -3.55
N LEU A 190 -5.63 9.51 -3.05
CA LEU A 190 -7.05 9.83 -2.87
C LEU A 190 -7.81 9.78 -4.20
N PHE A 191 -7.22 10.33 -5.26
CA PHE A 191 -7.77 10.21 -6.61
C PHE A 191 -7.95 8.74 -7.03
N TRP A 192 -6.96 7.89 -6.80
CA TRP A 192 -7.06 6.45 -7.09
C TRP A 192 -8.14 5.74 -6.26
N PHE A 193 -8.19 6.00 -4.94
CA PHE A 193 -9.18 5.38 -4.06
C PHE A 193 -10.61 5.71 -4.49
N LEU A 194 -10.84 6.94 -4.92
CA LEU A 194 -12.16 7.45 -5.27
C LEU A 194 -12.47 7.38 -6.77
N LEU A 195 -11.53 6.93 -7.61
CA LEU A 195 -11.66 6.92 -9.07
C LEU A 195 -12.84 6.04 -9.51
N ARG A 196 -13.82 6.63 -10.19
CA ARG A 196 -14.87 5.90 -10.92
C ARG A 196 -14.67 6.11 -12.42
N PRO A 197 -14.11 5.12 -13.15
CA PRO A 197 -13.78 5.29 -14.56
C PRO A 197 -14.95 5.78 -15.43
N GLU A 198 -16.17 5.33 -15.13
CA GLU A 198 -17.42 5.75 -15.76
C GLU A 198 -17.67 7.27 -15.75
N ASP A 199 -17.30 7.97 -14.68
CA ASP A 199 -17.48 9.42 -14.54
C ASP A 199 -16.56 10.23 -15.46
N TYR A 200 -15.54 9.59 -16.03
CA TYR A 200 -14.57 10.22 -16.92
C TYR A 200 -14.84 9.87 -18.38
N PHE A 201 -15.30 8.65 -18.68
CA PHE A 201 -15.63 8.28 -20.06
C PHE A 201 -16.81 9.06 -20.65
N LEU A 202 -17.68 9.59 -19.79
CA LEU A 202 -18.80 10.43 -20.20
C LEU A 202 -18.41 11.92 -20.34
N ASP A 203 -17.27 12.33 -19.77
CA ASP A 203 -16.80 13.72 -19.76
C ASP A 203 -15.74 13.95 -20.83
N GLU A 204 -16.16 13.97 -22.11
CA GLU A 204 -15.26 14.09 -23.25
C GLU A 204 -14.44 15.38 -23.27
N LEU A 205 -14.94 16.46 -22.64
CA LEU A 205 -14.28 17.76 -22.61
C LEU A 205 -13.05 17.75 -21.69
N ASN A 206 -13.17 17.16 -20.50
CA ASN A 206 -12.09 17.12 -19.53
C ASN A 206 -11.22 15.86 -19.64
N PHE A 207 -11.70 14.80 -20.30
CA PHE A 207 -10.93 13.55 -20.43
C PHE A 207 -9.50 13.74 -20.96
N PRO A 208 -9.24 14.58 -21.99
CA PRO A 208 -7.88 14.79 -22.49
C PRO A 208 -6.93 15.41 -21.45
N SER A 209 -7.41 16.35 -20.62
CA SER A 209 -6.57 17.01 -19.61
C SER A 209 -6.22 16.06 -18.46
N VAL A 210 -7.20 15.25 -18.05
CA VAL A 210 -7.03 14.17 -17.06
C VAL A 210 -6.00 13.16 -17.56
N MET A 211 -6.22 12.63 -18.78
CA MET A 211 -5.35 11.63 -19.39
C MET A 211 -3.93 12.16 -19.60
N SER A 212 -3.79 13.42 -20.05
CA SER A 212 -2.50 14.09 -20.23
C SER A 212 -1.69 14.14 -18.93
N THR A 213 -2.33 14.56 -17.84
CA THR A 213 -1.70 14.68 -16.52
C THR A 213 -1.30 13.31 -15.97
N LEU A 214 -2.21 12.34 -15.99
CA LEU A 214 -1.95 10.97 -15.53
C LEU A 214 -0.87 10.29 -16.37
N LYS A 215 -0.89 10.43 -17.70
CA LYS A 215 0.13 9.87 -18.61
C LYS A 215 1.52 10.39 -18.26
N ILE A 216 1.65 11.69 -17.99
CA ILE A 216 2.93 12.32 -17.66
C ILE A 216 3.50 11.76 -16.36
N ILE A 217 2.68 11.68 -15.31
CA ILE A 217 3.12 11.20 -14.01
C ILE A 217 3.40 9.68 -14.04
N ALA A 218 2.51 8.91 -14.67
CA ALA A 218 2.63 7.46 -14.76
C ALA A 218 3.89 7.07 -15.53
N LEU A 219 4.15 7.65 -16.70
CA LEU A 219 5.19 7.16 -17.60
C LEU A 219 6.57 7.79 -17.34
N ALA A 220 6.69 8.96 -16.73
CA ALA A 220 7.99 9.62 -16.51
C ALA A 220 8.79 9.02 -15.33
N ALA A 221 9.31 7.81 -15.51
CA ALA A 221 10.07 7.06 -14.50
C ALA A 221 11.27 7.82 -13.93
N HIS A 222 11.96 8.61 -14.76
CA HIS A 222 13.10 9.44 -14.37
C HIS A 222 12.73 10.62 -13.45
N LYS A 223 11.44 10.96 -13.32
CA LYS A 223 10.94 12.03 -12.42
C LYS A 223 10.15 11.49 -11.25
N TYR A 224 9.35 10.44 -11.48
CA TYR A 224 8.45 9.88 -10.48
C TYR A 224 8.89 8.46 -10.12
N PRO A 225 9.66 8.31 -9.03
CA PRO A 225 10.15 7.00 -8.59
C PRO A 225 8.97 6.12 -8.19
N ILE A 226 9.08 4.82 -8.49
CA ILE A 226 8.05 3.84 -8.12
C ILE A 226 8.10 3.46 -6.63
N CYS A 227 9.27 3.62 -6.01
CA CYS A 227 9.51 3.26 -4.61
C CYS A 227 10.31 4.33 -3.89
N GLN A 228 10.06 4.42 -2.59
CA GLN A 228 10.92 5.04 -1.61
C GLN A 228 10.96 4.04 -0.44
N PRO A 229 12.11 3.78 0.19
CA PRO A 229 13.46 4.21 -0.18
C PRO A 229 13.92 3.61 -1.54
N SER A 230 15.12 4.01 -2.01
CA SER A 230 15.68 3.60 -3.31
C SER A 230 15.50 2.10 -3.59
N TRP A 231 15.27 1.76 -4.86
CA TRP A 231 15.15 0.36 -5.30
C TRP A 231 16.48 -0.40 -5.27
N THR A 232 17.62 0.28 -5.05
CA THR A 232 18.97 -0.30 -5.15
C THR A 232 19.43 -1.08 -3.93
N PRO A 233 19.22 -0.66 -2.66
CA PRO A 233 19.49 -1.50 -1.50
C PRO A 233 18.31 -2.45 -1.21
N TYR A 234 18.63 -3.72 -0.96
CA TYR A 234 17.66 -4.70 -0.47
C TYR A 234 17.25 -4.42 0.98
N VAL A 235 18.21 -3.99 1.81
CA VAL A 235 17.99 -3.52 3.19
C VAL A 235 18.44 -2.05 3.24
N PRO A 236 17.53 -1.09 3.01
CA PRO A 236 17.84 0.33 3.02
C PRO A 236 18.37 0.77 4.38
N ARG A 237 19.50 1.49 4.39
CA ARG A 237 19.94 2.17 5.62
C ARG A 237 18.94 3.28 5.92
N ARG A 238 18.27 3.20 7.08
CA ARG A 238 17.48 4.33 7.58
C ARG A 238 18.45 5.47 7.85
N PRO A 239 18.25 6.68 7.29
CA PRO A 239 19.07 7.81 7.68
C PRO A 239 18.95 7.99 9.20
N PRO A 240 20.05 8.24 9.92
CA PRO A 240 19.94 8.64 11.32
C PRO A 240 19.03 9.88 11.41
N PRO A 241 18.30 10.08 12.51
CA PRO A 241 17.33 11.18 12.66
C PRO A 241 17.94 12.60 12.57
N HIS A 242 19.22 12.72 12.26
CA HIS A 242 19.93 13.97 12.09
C HIS A 242 20.74 13.94 10.80
N HIS A 243 20.62 15.03 10.05
CA HIS A 243 21.37 15.44 8.85
C HIS A 243 20.61 15.33 7.52
N THR A 244 20.18 16.53 7.09
CA THR A 244 19.66 16.97 5.79
C THR A 244 18.16 16.77 5.54
N HIS A 245 17.44 17.85 5.85
CA HIS A 245 16.02 18.17 5.70
C HIS A 245 15.12 17.77 6.88
N PRO A 246 14.44 18.74 7.53
CA PRO A 246 13.50 18.44 8.58
C PRO A 246 12.34 17.70 7.92
N VAL A 247 12.06 16.47 8.35
CA VAL A 247 10.76 15.85 8.09
C VAL A 247 9.91 16.13 9.33
N PRO A 248 9.17 17.24 9.39
CA PRO A 248 8.06 17.30 10.32
C PRO A 248 6.94 16.48 9.68
N THR A 249 7.00 15.15 9.80
CA THR A 249 5.79 14.34 9.65
C THR A 249 4.93 14.69 10.86
N GLN A 250 4.12 15.75 10.70
CA GLN A 250 3.28 16.27 11.76
C GLN A 250 2.31 15.16 12.17
N SER A 251 2.25 14.89 13.47
CA SER A 251 1.19 14.05 14.05
C SER A 251 -0.15 14.66 13.65
N HIS A 252 -0.93 13.96 12.84
CA HIS A 252 -2.26 14.40 12.47
C HIS A 252 -3.23 13.94 13.55
N GLY A 253 -3.61 14.81 14.48
CA GLY A 253 -4.44 14.40 15.62
C GLY A 253 -3.76 13.32 16.47
N ALA A 254 -4.45 12.18 16.69
CA ALA A 254 -3.95 11.05 17.47
C ALA A 254 -3.07 10.07 16.66
N TYR A 255 -2.88 10.30 15.36
CA TYR A 255 -2.12 9.40 14.50
C TYR A 255 -0.61 9.68 14.61
N PRO A 256 0.23 8.63 14.61
CA PRO A 256 1.68 8.79 14.57
C PRO A 256 2.12 9.51 13.28
N PRO A 257 3.38 9.98 13.21
CA PRO A 257 3.96 10.48 11.97
C PRO A 257 3.79 9.48 10.80
N LEU A 258 3.26 9.94 9.67
CA LEU A 258 3.04 9.14 8.45
C LEU A 258 3.73 9.80 7.25
N ALA A 259 4.31 9.00 6.36
CA ALA A 259 4.86 9.47 5.09
C ALA A 259 4.15 8.77 3.93
N PRO A 260 3.81 9.48 2.83
CA PRO A 260 2.96 8.92 1.81
C PRO A 260 3.77 8.02 0.88
N PRO A 261 3.20 6.89 0.42
CA PRO A 261 3.82 6.05 -0.58
C PRO A 261 3.94 6.83 -1.91
N PRO A 262 4.93 6.51 -2.77
CA PRO A 262 5.23 7.33 -3.95
C PRO A 262 4.05 7.53 -4.90
N LEU A 263 3.92 8.76 -5.41
CA LEU A 263 2.91 9.22 -6.37
C LEU A 263 2.74 8.31 -7.60
N ALA A 264 3.81 7.65 -8.04
CA ALA A 264 3.84 6.91 -9.30
C ALA A 264 2.85 5.72 -9.32
N ALA A 265 2.74 4.97 -8.22
CA ALA A 265 1.87 3.79 -8.17
C ALA A 265 0.38 4.12 -8.43
N PRO A 266 -0.26 5.04 -7.66
CA PRO A 266 -1.66 5.39 -7.92
C PRO A 266 -1.84 6.08 -9.28
N ALA A 267 -0.86 6.85 -9.76
CA ALA A 267 -0.92 7.46 -11.09
C ALA A 267 -0.91 6.41 -12.23
N ILE A 268 -0.08 5.37 -12.11
CA ILE A 268 -0.04 4.25 -13.08
C ILE A 268 -1.38 3.51 -13.07
N LEU A 269 -1.91 3.19 -11.89
CA LEU A 269 -3.20 2.51 -11.76
C LEU A 269 -4.32 3.34 -12.38
N ALA A 270 -4.43 4.62 -12.05
CA ALA A 270 -5.44 5.50 -12.60
C ALA A 270 -5.31 5.72 -14.11
N TYR A 271 -4.09 5.92 -14.61
CA TYR A 271 -3.81 6.02 -16.04
C TYR A 271 -4.27 4.75 -16.78
N LEU A 272 -3.88 3.58 -16.30
CA LEU A 272 -4.19 2.30 -16.95
C LEU A 272 -5.65 1.88 -16.80
N ALA A 273 -6.37 2.40 -15.79
CA ALA A 273 -7.81 2.23 -15.64
C ALA A 273 -8.62 3.08 -16.64
N LEU A 274 -8.11 4.27 -16.99
CA LEU A 274 -8.78 5.17 -17.92
C LEU A 274 -8.34 4.97 -19.38
N ALA A 275 -7.10 4.54 -19.63
CA ALA A 275 -6.56 4.31 -20.97
C ALA A 275 -7.24 3.23 -21.86
N PRO A 276 -7.97 2.19 -21.36
CA PRO A 276 -8.55 1.15 -22.21
C PRO A 276 -9.68 1.61 -23.14
N ASN A 277 -10.24 2.81 -22.94
CA ASN A 277 -11.55 3.17 -23.48
C ASN A 277 -11.58 4.14 -24.67
N HIS A 278 -10.43 4.46 -25.26
CA HIS A 278 -10.37 5.27 -26.49
C HIS A 278 -10.58 4.48 -27.80
N ARG A 279 -11.42 3.44 -27.78
CA ARG A 279 -11.98 2.87 -29.02
C ARG A 279 -13.46 3.26 -29.11
N PRO A 280 -13.83 4.29 -29.89
CA PRO A 280 -15.20 4.82 -29.93
C PRO A 280 -16.29 3.82 -30.40
N HIS A 281 -15.92 2.60 -30.82
CA HIS A 281 -16.86 1.60 -31.36
C HIS A 281 -16.68 0.17 -30.85
N ALA A 282 -15.92 -0.07 -29.78
CA ALA A 282 -15.82 -1.42 -29.21
C ALA A 282 -16.97 -1.67 -28.20
N PRO A 283 -17.83 -2.68 -28.40
CA PRO A 283 -18.86 -3.02 -27.42
C PRO A 283 -18.21 -3.46 -26.09
N ARG A 284 -18.66 -2.85 -24.98
CA ARG A 284 -18.16 -3.09 -23.60
C ARG A 284 -18.17 -4.56 -23.17
N THR A 285 -18.91 -5.43 -23.86
CA THR A 285 -19.06 -6.86 -23.60
C THR A 285 -17.84 -7.71 -24.00
N LEU A 286 -16.84 -7.16 -24.68
CA LEU A 286 -15.62 -7.89 -25.09
C LEU A 286 -14.40 -7.60 -24.20
N LEU A 287 -14.52 -6.74 -23.19
CA LEU A 287 -13.43 -6.47 -22.26
C LEU A 287 -13.45 -7.52 -21.16
N THR A 288 -12.43 -8.37 -21.12
CA THR A 288 -12.18 -9.20 -19.95
C THR A 288 -11.98 -8.27 -18.74
N PRO A 289 -12.74 -8.45 -17.63
CA PRO A 289 -12.61 -7.63 -16.41
C PRO A 289 -11.19 -7.56 -15.86
N HIS A 290 -10.34 -8.53 -16.24
CA HIS A 290 -8.96 -8.70 -15.79
C HIS A 290 -7.92 -7.89 -16.61
N ALA A 291 -8.35 -7.13 -17.63
CA ALA A 291 -7.45 -6.35 -18.50
C ALA A 291 -7.30 -4.86 -18.09
N SER A 292 -7.89 -4.45 -16.97
CA SER A 292 -7.78 -3.10 -16.40
C SER A 292 -7.54 -3.18 -14.89
N PRO A 293 -6.81 -2.22 -14.29
CA PRO A 293 -6.77 -2.07 -12.83
C PRO A 293 -8.19 -1.92 -12.25
N LEU A 294 -8.42 -2.56 -11.10
CA LEU A 294 -9.67 -2.44 -10.36
C LEU A 294 -9.53 -1.34 -9.31
N PRO A 295 -10.19 -0.17 -9.47
CA PRO A 295 -10.17 0.86 -8.45
C PRO A 295 -10.99 0.40 -7.22
N PRO A 296 -10.63 0.86 -6.01
CA PRO A 296 -11.32 0.45 -4.79
C PRO A 296 -12.82 0.76 -4.77
N SER A 297 -13.22 1.89 -5.36
CA SER A 297 -14.61 2.30 -5.53
C SER A 297 -15.46 1.34 -6.37
N ALA A 298 -14.84 0.46 -7.18
CA ALA A 298 -15.52 -0.54 -7.99
C ALA A 298 -15.77 -1.86 -7.24
N ILE A 299 -15.24 -2.00 -6.01
CA ILE A 299 -15.52 -3.12 -5.12
C ILE A 299 -16.86 -2.85 -4.42
N SER A 300 -17.61 -3.90 -4.11
CA SER A 300 -18.91 -3.77 -3.41
C SER A 300 -18.75 -2.97 -2.11
N ALA A 301 -19.59 -1.94 -1.96
CA ALA A 301 -19.61 -1.06 -0.79
C ALA A 301 -20.00 -1.78 0.52
N ASP A 302 -20.54 -2.99 0.44
CA ASP A 302 -20.93 -3.80 1.60
C ASP A 302 -19.77 -4.61 2.18
N LEU A 303 -18.64 -4.69 1.46
CA LEU A 303 -17.46 -5.40 1.93
C LEU A 303 -16.60 -4.47 2.81
N PRO A 304 -16.22 -4.89 4.03
CA PRO A 304 -15.30 -4.13 4.86
C PRO A 304 -13.90 -4.14 4.22
N MET A 305 -13.43 -2.97 3.80
CA MET A 305 -12.19 -2.81 3.05
C MET A 305 -11.04 -2.29 3.91
N SER A 306 -11.25 -1.95 5.18
CA SER A 306 -10.18 -1.35 5.99
C SER A 306 -8.99 -2.28 6.21
N ALA A 307 -9.21 -3.60 6.26
CA ALA A 307 -8.14 -4.59 6.37
C ALA A 307 -7.31 -4.71 5.09
N GLU A 308 -7.89 -4.43 3.91
CA GLU A 308 -7.18 -4.43 2.63
C GLU A 308 -6.02 -3.41 2.62
N TRP A 309 -6.15 -2.35 3.42
CA TRP A 309 -5.22 -1.23 3.49
C TRP A 309 -4.21 -1.34 4.64
N ASP A 310 -4.17 -2.46 5.37
CA ASP A 310 -3.23 -2.63 6.48
C ASP A 310 -1.77 -2.66 5.99
N SER A 311 -1.48 -3.30 4.84
CA SER A 311 -0.14 -3.25 4.22
C SER A 311 0.27 -1.81 3.89
N GLU A 312 -0.65 -0.99 3.39
CA GLU A 312 -0.38 0.41 3.01
C GLU A 312 -0.19 1.30 4.24
N TRP A 313 -1.00 1.10 5.29
CA TRP A 313 -0.82 1.77 6.57
C TRP A 313 0.58 1.53 7.16
N HIS A 314 1.04 0.28 7.18
CA HIS A 314 2.37 -0.05 7.70
C HIS A 314 3.50 0.45 6.81
N ARG A 315 3.29 0.49 5.49
CA ARG A 315 4.21 1.15 4.55
C ARG A 315 4.39 2.63 4.91
N CYS A 316 3.30 3.35 5.18
CA CYS A 316 3.37 4.77 5.58
C CYS A 316 4.18 4.98 6.88
N LEU A 317 4.00 4.09 7.87
CA LEU A 317 4.75 4.14 9.13
C LEU A 317 6.23 3.85 8.93
N ALA A 318 6.55 2.84 8.12
CA ALA A 318 7.94 2.46 7.81
C ALA A 318 8.68 3.61 7.11
N LEU A 319 8.01 4.31 6.18
CA LEU A 319 8.55 5.46 5.47
C LEU A 319 8.76 6.67 6.37
N ALA A 320 7.90 6.89 7.36
CA ALA A 320 8.01 8.01 8.30
C ALA A 320 9.17 7.84 9.30
N GLY A 321 9.87 6.69 9.28
CA GLY A 321 10.96 6.41 10.21
C GLY A 321 10.48 6.21 11.65
N ALA A 322 9.22 5.82 11.85
CA ALA A 322 8.67 5.59 13.18
C ALA A 322 9.59 4.62 13.98
N PRO A 323 10.02 5.01 15.20
CA PRO A 323 10.95 4.20 15.98
C PRO A 323 10.29 2.86 16.34
N PRO A 324 11.06 1.75 16.32
CA PRO A 324 10.56 0.44 16.73
C PRO A 324 10.04 0.44 18.18
N ASP A 325 10.47 1.38 19.03
CA ASP A 325 10.17 1.41 20.47
C ASP A 325 8.76 1.90 20.86
N ALA A 326 7.91 2.29 19.90
CA ALA A 326 6.46 2.37 20.14
C ALA A 326 5.78 0.98 20.12
N ALA A 327 6.52 -0.05 19.71
CA ALA A 327 6.22 -1.47 19.87
C ALA A 327 7.24 -2.06 20.86
N ALA A 328 6.88 -2.14 22.14
CA ALA A 328 7.76 -2.68 23.19
C ALA A 328 8.13 -4.18 23.01
N ASP A 329 7.68 -4.81 21.93
CA ASP A 329 8.12 -6.10 21.41
C ASP A 329 8.41 -5.87 19.92
N ALA A 330 9.67 -6.02 19.48
CA ALA A 330 10.04 -5.82 18.08
C ALA A 330 9.31 -6.85 17.18
N ASP A 331 8.18 -6.41 16.63
CA ASP A 331 7.33 -7.19 15.73
C ASP A 331 7.98 -7.36 14.35
N PRO A 332 7.65 -8.44 13.61
CA PRO A 332 8.40 -8.86 12.44
C PRO A 332 8.26 -7.92 11.24
N PRO A 333 9.17 -8.03 10.26
CA PRO A 333 9.12 -7.27 8.99
C PRO A 333 7.81 -7.43 8.18
N ALA A 334 6.95 -8.39 8.52
CA ALA A 334 5.82 -8.85 7.71
C ALA A 334 4.55 -7.99 7.75
N ARG A 335 4.60 -6.69 8.09
CA ARG A 335 3.38 -5.86 8.17
C ARG A 335 3.14 -4.94 6.97
N ALA A 336 4.18 -4.54 6.23
CA ALA A 336 4.05 -3.74 5.01
C ALA A 336 3.73 -4.59 3.76
N PHE A 337 3.62 -5.90 3.94
CA PHE A 337 3.24 -6.87 2.92
C PHE A 337 2.54 -8.06 3.58
N LYS A 338 1.31 -8.37 3.14
CA LYS A 338 0.57 -9.51 3.65
C LYS A 338 1.13 -10.83 3.08
N LEU A 339 1.57 -11.73 3.96
CA LEU A 339 2.10 -13.03 3.57
C LEU A 339 1.05 -13.87 2.82
N GLY A 340 1.48 -14.57 1.78
CA GLY A 340 0.63 -15.36 0.87
C GLY A 340 -0.19 -14.53 -0.13
N SER A 341 -0.16 -13.19 -0.04
CA SER A 341 -0.98 -12.31 -0.89
C SER A 341 -0.54 -12.28 -2.35
N LEU A 342 0.65 -12.80 -2.71
CA LEU A 342 1.09 -12.91 -4.11
C LEU A 342 0.75 -14.26 -4.74
N GLU A 343 0.39 -15.28 -3.97
CA GLU A 343 0.09 -16.60 -4.53
C GLU A 343 -1.17 -16.58 -5.40
N GLY A 344 -1.05 -16.99 -6.66
CA GLY A 344 -2.20 -17.12 -7.55
C GLY A 344 -1.90 -16.81 -9.02
N VAL A 345 -2.98 -16.69 -9.80
CA VAL A 345 -2.92 -16.30 -11.21
C VAL A 345 -3.20 -14.82 -11.34
N TRP A 346 -2.30 -14.11 -12.00
CA TRP A 346 -2.31 -12.69 -12.22
C TRP A 346 -2.40 -12.41 -13.71
N GLU A 347 -3.30 -11.53 -14.12
CA GLU A 347 -3.51 -11.12 -15.50
C GLU A 347 -3.43 -9.60 -15.59
N GLY A 348 -2.77 -9.10 -16.62
CA GLY A 348 -2.64 -7.67 -16.79
C GLY A 348 -1.84 -7.32 -18.02
N LEU A 349 -1.13 -6.20 -17.96
CA LEU A 349 -0.35 -5.71 -19.07
C LEU A 349 0.90 -4.97 -18.61
N PHE A 350 1.83 -4.81 -19.54
CA PHE A 350 2.87 -3.82 -19.42
C PHE A 350 2.79 -2.85 -20.60
N THR A 351 3.18 -1.60 -20.37
CA THR A 351 3.34 -0.63 -21.43
C THR A 351 4.74 -0.79 -22.00
N ALA A 352 4.89 -0.92 -23.31
CA ALA A 352 6.17 -0.60 -23.95
C ALA A 352 6.30 0.92 -23.83
N GLY A 353 7.03 1.39 -22.82
CA GLY A 353 6.97 2.76 -22.31
C GLY A 353 7.17 3.82 -23.40
N TYR A 354 7.90 3.46 -24.46
CA TYR A 354 8.24 4.35 -25.56
C TYR A 354 8.37 3.50 -26.83
N THR A 355 7.41 3.57 -27.75
CA THR A 355 7.58 2.91 -29.06
C THR A 355 8.74 3.50 -29.86
N ASP A 356 9.23 4.68 -29.46
CA ASP A 356 10.37 5.36 -30.03
C ASP A 356 11.49 5.51 -28.98
N PHE A 357 12.59 4.77 -29.15
CA PHE A 357 13.81 4.91 -28.34
C PHE A 357 14.37 6.34 -28.38
N THR A 358 14.13 7.07 -29.47
CA THR A 358 14.57 8.47 -29.64
C THR A 358 13.84 9.38 -28.66
N ALA A 359 12.52 9.24 -28.53
CA ALA A 359 11.72 9.98 -27.56
C ALA A 359 12.16 9.68 -26.12
N TYR A 360 12.50 8.43 -25.83
CA TYR A 360 13.02 8.07 -24.51
C TYR A 360 14.40 8.67 -24.22
N ALA A 361 15.33 8.54 -25.16
CA ALA A 361 16.65 9.12 -25.04
C ALA A 361 16.57 10.65 -24.86
N ALA A 362 15.68 11.32 -25.59
CA ALA A 362 15.41 12.74 -25.44
C ALA A 362 14.92 13.09 -24.02
N LEU A 363 14.00 12.30 -23.45
CA LEU A 363 13.53 12.49 -22.07
C LEU A 363 14.66 12.33 -21.05
N LEU A 364 15.50 11.31 -21.20
CA LEU A 364 16.69 11.13 -20.35
C LEU A 364 17.71 12.26 -20.52
N SER A 365 17.73 12.90 -21.70
CA SER A 365 18.57 14.07 -22.00
C SER A 365 17.94 15.40 -21.57
N GLY A 366 16.81 15.36 -20.84
CA GLY A 366 16.16 16.54 -20.26
C GLY A 366 15.04 17.16 -21.10
N ALA A 367 14.50 16.44 -22.09
CA ALA A 367 13.35 16.92 -22.85
C ALA A 367 12.12 17.16 -21.95
N ALA A 368 11.30 18.12 -22.38
CA ALA A 368 10.12 18.56 -21.65
C ALA A 368 8.96 17.54 -21.75
N PRO A 369 7.93 17.63 -20.89
CA PRO A 369 6.76 16.73 -20.89
C PRO A 369 6.04 16.54 -22.25
N PRO A 370 5.98 17.53 -23.18
CA PRO A 370 5.34 17.32 -24.49
C PRO A 370 5.90 16.13 -25.28
N THR A 371 7.19 15.81 -25.13
CA THR A 371 7.81 14.63 -25.77
C THR A 371 7.11 13.34 -25.36
N LEU A 372 6.77 13.21 -24.07
CA LEU A 372 6.03 12.06 -23.54
C LEU A 372 4.55 12.10 -23.94
N HIS A 373 3.96 13.29 -23.99
CA HIS A 373 2.58 13.47 -24.40
C HIS A 373 2.34 12.97 -25.83
N GLN A 374 3.25 13.30 -26.76
CA GLN A 374 3.19 12.93 -28.17
C GLN A 374 3.60 11.46 -28.43
N SER A 375 4.26 10.82 -27.48
CA SER A 375 4.72 9.43 -27.61
C SER A 375 3.54 8.45 -27.67
N VAL A 376 3.62 7.49 -28.58
CA VAL A 376 2.69 6.35 -28.64
C VAL A 376 3.09 5.33 -27.57
N VAL A 377 2.09 4.84 -26.84
CA VAL A 377 2.29 3.89 -25.73
C VAL A 377 1.66 2.57 -26.14
N ALA A 378 2.47 1.59 -26.51
CA ALA A 378 1.98 0.25 -26.79
C ALA A 378 1.69 -0.50 -25.49
N ARG A 379 0.68 -1.37 -25.50
CA ARG A 379 0.25 -2.18 -24.35
C ARG A 379 0.30 -3.64 -24.74
N HIS A 380 0.91 -4.45 -23.89
CA HIS A 380 1.10 -5.87 -24.14
C HIS A 380 0.52 -6.68 -22.98
N PRO A 381 -0.44 -7.59 -23.24
CA PRO A 381 -1.01 -8.43 -22.21
C PRO A 381 0.01 -9.45 -21.71
N GLN A 382 -0.12 -9.82 -20.44
CA GLN A 382 0.68 -10.86 -19.81
C GLN A 382 -0.08 -11.55 -18.68
N THR A 383 0.27 -12.82 -18.45
CA THR A 383 -0.28 -13.65 -17.39
C THR A 383 0.86 -14.26 -16.59
N TRP A 384 0.81 -14.11 -15.27
CA TRP A 384 1.78 -14.67 -14.33
C TRP A 384 1.08 -15.67 -13.42
N LYS A 385 1.68 -16.84 -13.22
CA LYS A 385 1.25 -17.78 -12.19
C LYS A 385 2.32 -17.77 -11.11
N LEU A 386 2.03 -17.21 -9.95
CA LEU A 386 3.00 -16.97 -8.88
C LEU A 386 2.75 -17.92 -7.71
N ARG A 387 3.85 -18.41 -7.14
CA ARG A 387 3.93 -19.14 -5.88
C ARG A 387 4.82 -18.36 -4.92
N GLU A 388 4.41 -18.30 -3.66
CA GLU A 388 5.13 -17.62 -2.60
C GLU A 388 5.75 -18.67 -1.68
N TYR A 389 7.00 -18.45 -1.26
CA TYR A 389 7.74 -19.36 -0.38
C TYR A 389 8.43 -18.57 0.73
N HIS A 390 8.37 -19.08 1.96
CA HIS A 390 8.87 -18.41 3.16
C HIS A 390 10.04 -19.18 3.79
N LEU A 391 11.13 -18.47 4.08
CA LEU A 391 12.16 -18.99 4.97
C LEU A 391 11.72 -18.73 6.41
N LEU A 392 11.60 -19.79 7.21
CA LEU A 392 11.19 -19.69 8.60
C LEU A 392 12.40 -19.78 9.54
N ALA A 393 12.35 -19.07 10.66
CA ALA A 393 13.24 -19.29 11.79
C ALA A 393 13.00 -20.69 12.42
N PRO A 394 14.01 -21.28 13.07
CA PRO A 394 13.85 -22.54 13.79
C PRO A 394 12.74 -22.44 14.83
N GLU A 395 12.01 -23.54 15.06
CA GLU A 395 11.01 -23.62 16.12
C GLU A 395 11.65 -23.33 17.48
N PRO A 396 11.07 -22.48 18.33
CA PRO A 396 11.57 -22.29 19.68
C PRO A 396 11.46 -23.62 20.44
N SER A 397 12.61 -24.25 20.72
CA SER A 397 12.64 -25.51 21.46
C SER A 397 11.94 -25.32 22.81
N ALA A 398 10.99 -26.20 23.15
CA ALA A 398 10.24 -26.17 24.41
C ALA A 398 11.10 -26.39 25.68
N HIS A 399 12.43 -26.38 25.59
CA HIS A 399 13.37 -26.83 26.61
C HIS A 399 14.50 -25.86 26.97
N ALA A 400 14.45 -24.58 26.57
CA ALA A 400 15.41 -23.60 27.08
C ALA A 400 15.00 -23.18 28.52
N PRO A 401 15.80 -23.47 29.57
CA PRO A 401 15.46 -23.05 30.93
C PRO A 401 15.54 -21.54 31.01
N ARG A 402 14.43 -20.91 31.41
CA ARG A 402 14.36 -19.48 31.76
C ARG A 402 15.51 -19.16 32.70
N ARG A 403 16.49 -18.38 32.22
CA ARG A 403 17.56 -17.84 33.08
C ARG A 403 16.91 -17.06 34.21
N ARG A 404 17.01 -17.60 35.41
CA ARG A 404 16.59 -16.98 36.66
C ARG A 404 17.49 -15.77 36.87
N ASN A 405 16.95 -14.57 36.79
CA ASN A 405 17.66 -13.35 37.17
C ASN A 405 18.06 -13.46 38.66
N SER A 406 19.35 -13.68 38.91
CA SER A 406 19.95 -13.46 40.21
C SER A 406 20.96 -12.32 40.07
N HIS A 407 20.53 -11.10 40.37
CA HIS A 407 21.45 -10.06 40.79
C HIS A 407 21.11 -9.66 42.22
N ALA A 408 21.87 -10.25 43.14
CA ALA A 408 22.13 -9.72 44.46
C ALA A 408 23.33 -8.77 44.35
N ASP A 409 23.11 -7.55 44.84
CA ASP A 409 23.93 -6.81 45.80
C ASP A 409 25.46 -7.04 45.86
N ALA A 410 26.20 -6.02 45.42
CA ALA A 410 27.48 -5.49 45.94
C ALA A 410 27.94 -4.41 44.93
N GLY A 411 28.30 -3.16 45.26
CA GLY A 411 29.05 -2.73 46.42
C GLY A 411 30.40 -2.15 45.95
N ASN A 412 30.38 -0.91 45.47
CA ASN A 412 31.39 0.16 45.56
C ASN A 412 32.91 -0.12 45.37
N GLY A 413 33.55 0.65 44.46
CA GLY A 413 34.87 1.25 44.73
C GLY A 413 35.96 1.21 43.63
N GLY A 414 36.42 2.41 43.22
CA GLY A 414 37.78 2.72 42.70
C GLY A 414 37.99 2.56 41.19
N ASP A 415 38.13 3.60 40.35
CA ASP A 415 39.19 4.62 40.19
C ASP A 415 40.22 4.27 39.08
N VAL A 416 40.24 5.14 38.07
CA VAL A 416 41.32 5.56 37.13
C VAL A 416 42.19 4.54 36.38
N GLY A 417 42.31 4.75 35.07
CA GLY A 417 43.53 4.40 34.32
C GLY A 417 43.33 4.11 32.85
N GLU A 418 43.53 5.12 32.00
CA GLU A 418 43.75 4.99 30.56
C GLU A 418 44.98 4.11 30.27
N ASN A 419 44.90 3.22 29.28
CA ASN A 419 46.03 3.02 28.37
C ASN A 419 45.62 2.33 27.06
N GLU A 420 46.03 2.97 25.97
CA GLU A 420 46.12 2.42 24.64
C GLU A 420 47.21 1.34 24.58
N GLY A 421 47.01 0.33 23.73
CA GLY A 421 47.98 -0.75 23.55
C GLY A 421 47.62 -1.62 22.36
N GLU A 422 48.18 -1.28 21.21
CA GLU A 422 48.27 -2.11 20.02
C GLU A 422 48.93 -3.46 20.36
N GLY A 423 48.40 -4.54 19.79
CA GLY A 423 48.93 -5.89 19.97
C GLY A 423 48.42 -6.83 18.89
N GLU A 424 49.18 -6.92 17.81
CA GLU A 424 49.09 -7.98 16.81
C GLU A 424 49.29 -9.35 17.48
N GLY A 425 48.40 -10.30 17.17
CA GLY A 425 48.46 -11.66 17.69
C GLY A 425 47.81 -12.61 16.70
N GLU A 426 48.62 -13.19 15.82
CA GLU A 426 48.30 -14.40 15.07
C GLU A 426 47.93 -15.53 16.05
N GLY A 427 46.76 -16.12 15.85
CA GLY A 427 46.27 -17.24 16.63
C GLY A 427 45.49 -18.19 15.73
N ASP A 428 46.19 -19.20 15.22
CA ASP A 428 45.60 -20.37 14.57
C ASP A 428 44.69 -21.11 15.57
N GLY A 429 43.40 -20.80 15.51
CA GLY A 429 42.34 -21.47 16.24
C GLY A 429 41.57 -22.42 15.32
N LYS A 430 42.04 -23.67 15.23
CA LYS A 430 41.33 -24.79 14.64
C LYS A 430 40.09 -25.08 15.51
N GLY A 431 38.95 -24.50 15.15
CA GLY A 431 37.65 -24.73 15.79
C GLY A 431 36.92 -25.87 15.10
N ASP A 432 36.85 -27.01 15.78
CA ASP A 432 36.11 -28.19 15.34
C ASP A 432 34.59 -27.93 15.34
N GLY A 433 34.00 -28.09 14.16
CA GLY A 433 32.62 -28.47 13.83
C GLY A 433 31.52 -28.49 14.90
N GLU A 434 30.84 -27.35 15.10
CA GLU A 434 29.42 -27.27 15.53
C GLU A 434 28.68 -26.11 14.82
N GLY A 435 28.91 -25.91 13.51
CA GLY A 435 28.37 -24.77 12.74
C GLY A 435 27.33 -25.10 11.67
N GLY A 436 26.84 -26.34 11.58
CA GLY A 436 26.11 -26.83 10.40
C GLY A 436 24.63 -26.42 10.28
N ASP A 437 23.95 -26.11 11.40
CA ASP A 437 22.48 -25.96 11.40
C ASP A 437 22.03 -24.49 11.25
N ASP A 438 22.89 -23.53 11.60
CA ASP A 438 22.53 -22.10 11.59
C ASP A 438 22.45 -21.51 10.16
N ASP A 439 23.23 -22.06 9.23
CA ASP A 439 23.24 -21.63 7.82
C ASP A 439 21.94 -21.96 7.08
N ALA A 440 21.18 -22.97 7.53
CA ALA A 440 19.94 -23.39 6.87
C ALA A 440 18.81 -22.36 7.02
N TYR A 441 18.79 -21.60 8.12
CA TYR A 441 17.76 -20.62 8.48
C TYR A 441 18.14 -19.18 8.13
N ARG A 442 19.33 -18.97 7.57
CA ARG A 442 19.85 -17.64 7.22
C ARG A 442 19.34 -17.20 5.84
N PRO A 443 18.78 -15.98 5.69
CA PRO A 443 18.38 -15.43 4.40
C PRO A 443 19.49 -15.47 3.34
N LEU A 444 19.12 -15.53 2.06
CA LEU A 444 20.10 -15.47 0.96
C LEU A 444 20.96 -14.22 1.03
N SER A 445 22.24 -14.37 0.67
CA SER A 445 23.13 -13.22 0.54
C SER A 445 22.56 -12.20 -0.45
N ILE A 446 22.79 -10.92 -0.21
CA ILE A 446 22.24 -9.85 -1.05
C ILE A 446 23.04 -9.81 -2.36
N GLY A 447 22.41 -10.25 -3.45
CA GLY A 447 23.00 -10.21 -4.79
C GLY A 447 22.73 -8.90 -5.54
N ASP A 448 22.96 -8.94 -6.85
CA ASP A 448 22.80 -7.80 -7.75
C ASP A 448 21.32 -7.35 -7.83
N PRO A 449 20.98 -6.06 -7.58
CA PRO A 449 19.64 -5.51 -7.79
C PRO A 449 19.05 -5.78 -9.19
N LEU A 450 19.88 -5.82 -10.24
CA LEU A 450 19.47 -6.16 -11.61
C LEU A 450 19.02 -7.62 -11.78
N ARG A 451 19.36 -8.46 -10.82
CA ARG A 451 18.98 -9.87 -10.74
C ARG A 451 17.96 -10.10 -9.63
N ALA A 452 17.16 -9.09 -9.28
CA ALA A 452 16.22 -9.14 -8.16
C ALA A 452 16.89 -9.58 -6.85
N PHE A 453 18.13 -9.13 -6.64
CA PHE A 453 18.95 -9.42 -5.47
C PHE A 453 19.37 -10.88 -5.30
N PHE A 454 19.24 -11.73 -6.32
CA PHE A 454 19.76 -13.09 -6.22
C PHE A 454 21.28 -13.13 -6.38
N PRO A 455 22.02 -13.83 -5.49
CA PRO A 455 23.44 -14.04 -5.67
C PRO A 455 23.73 -14.86 -6.95
N PRO A 456 24.91 -14.67 -7.57
CA PRO A 456 25.26 -15.41 -8.77
C PRO A 456 25.36 -16.91 -8.49
N GLY A 457 24.74 -17.71 -9.38
CA GLY A 457 24.82 -19.17 -9.33
C GLY A 457 23.86 -19.86 -8.37
N VAL A 458 22.92 -19.13 -7.75
CA VAL A 458 21.86 -19.74 -6.94
C VAL A 458 21.07 -20.76 -7.76
N ASP A 459 20.94 -21.97 -7.20
CA ASP A 459 20.11 -23.05 -7.73
C ASP A 459 18.86 -23.20 -6.85
N ILE A 460 17.69 -23.22 -7.47
CA ILE A 460 16.40 -23.35 -6.79
C ILE A 460 15.72 -24.57 -7.35
N GLN A 461 15.39 -25.52 -6.48
CA GLN A 461 14.67 -26.73 -6.82
C GLN A 461 13.32 -26.71 -6.13
N LEU A 462 12.26 -26.66 -6.92
CA LEU A 462 10.91 -26.71 -6.40
C LEU A 462 10.50 -28.15 -6.11
N THR A 463 10.09 -28.38 -4.87
CA THR A 463 9.35 -29.55 -4.40
C THR A 463 7.90 -29.12 -4.17
N GLY A 464 6.93 -30.04 -4.22
CA GLY A 464 5.50 -29.67 -4.23
C GLY A 464 5.07 -28.74 -3.08
N ASP A 465 5.72 -28.85 -1.92
CA ASP A 465 5.45 -28.13 -0.68
C ASP A 465 6.56 -27.15 -0.26
N ALA A 466 7.71 -27.13 -0.95
CA ALA A 466 8.87 -26.34 -0.54
C ALA A 466 9.81 -25.99 -1.72
N ALA A 467 10.58 -24.92 -1.58
CA ALA A 467 11.70 -24.62 -2.46
C ALA A 467 13.02 -24.91 -1.74
N LEU A 468 13.84 -25.78 -2.32
CA LEU A 468 15.20 -26.06 -1.85
C LEU A 468 16.16 -25.14 -2.59
N VAL A 469 16.82 -24.24 -1.84
CA VAL A 469 17.69 -23.21 -2.39
C VAL A 469 19.13 -23.50 -2.01
N ARG A 470 20.01 -23.51 -3.01
CA ARG A 470 21.46 -23.67 -2.84
C ARG A 470 22.18 -22.43 -3.31
N GLU A 471 22.92 -21.81 -2.40
CA GLU A 471 23.82 -20.70 -2.72
C GLU A 471 25.24 -21.27 -2.90
N PRO A 472 25.95 -21.02 -4.02
CA PRO A 472 27.27 -21.61 -4.26
C PRO A 472 28.33 -21.29 -3.20
N THR A 473 28.17 -20.16 -2.52
CA THR A 473 29.06 -19.67 -1.47
C THR A 473 28.75 -20.28 -0.09
N ARG A 474 27.68 -21.08 0.04
CA ARG A 474 27.26 -21.72 1.30
C ARG A 474 27.27 -23.25 1.16
N ALA A 475 27.64 -23.93 2.23
CA ALA A 475 27.69 -25.40 2.26
C ALA A 475 26.29 -26.05 2.42
N GLY A 476 25.32 -25.31 2.98
CA GLY A 476 23.97 -25.78 3.28
C GLY A 476 22.93 -25.60 2.16
N VAL A 477 21.79 -26.26 2.33
CA VAL A 477 20.59 -26.07 1.51
C VAL A 477 19.52 -25.40 2.39
N SER A 478 19.07 -24.21 2.02
CA SER A 478 17.97 -23.55 2.70
C SER A 478 16.64 -24.10 2.18
N ARG A 479 15.74 -24.46 3.10
CA ARG A 479 14.38 -24.91 2.76
C ARG A 479 13.42 -23.76 2.99
N TYR A 480 12.71 -23.36 1.94
CA TYR A 480 11.61 -22.40 2.01
C TYR A 480 10.30 -23.16 1.92
N GLU A 481 9.37 -22.90 2.82
CA GLU A 481 8.07 -23.54 2.82
C GLU A 481 7.12 -22.80 1.89
N ALA A 482 6.29 -23.50 1.13
CA ALA A 482 5.23 -22.85 0.37
C ALA A 482 4.33 -22.05 1.32
N ALA A 483 3.91 -20.85 0.90
CA ALA A 483 2.99 -20.04 1.67
C ALA A 483 1.73 -20.86 1.99
N ARG A 484 1.28 -20.82 3.25
CA ARG A 484 0.03 -21.46 3.62
C ARG A 484 -1.08 -20.79 2.82
N ALA A 485 -1.80 -21.58 2.01
CA ALA A 485 -2.91 -21.07 1.23
C ALA A 485 -3.85 -20.32 2.19
N HIS A 486 -4.14 -19.05 1.87
CA HIS A 486 -5.15 -18.26 2.57
C HIS A 486 -6.53 -18.85 2.20
N GLY A 487 -6.82 -20.03 2.75
CA GLY A 487 -8.01 -20.81 2.52
C GLY A 487 -9.17 -20.20 3.29
N GLY A 488 -10.26 -19.92 2.57
CA GLY A 488 -11.53 -19.46 3.14
C GLY A 488 -11.90 -20.27 4.39
N GLY A 489 -12.38 -19.52 5.39
CA GLY A 489 -12.76 -20.08 6.67
C GLY A 489 -13.52 -21.38 6.53
N HIS A 490 -13.06 -22.40 7.26
CA HIS A 490 -13.97 -23.41 7.75
C HIS A 490 -15.04 -22.68 8.56
N GLY A 491 -16.17 -22.39 7.92
CA GLY A 491 -17.39 -22.02 8.61
C GLY A 491 -17.76 -23.17 9.54
N GLY A 492 -17.55 -22.98 10.84
CA GLY A 492 -17.94 -23.96 11.85
C GLY A 492 -17.19 -23.92 13.19
N GLY A 493 -16.09 -23.18 13.32
CA GLY A 493 -15.35 -23.06 14.59
C GLY A 493 -16.03 -22.10 15.59
N ALA A 494 -16.13 -22.51 16.85
CA ALA A 494 -16.68 -21.68 17.91
C ALA A 494 -15.79 -20.44 18.15
N ALA A 495 -16.36 -19.36 18.70
CA ALA A 495 -15.68 -18.07 18.92
C ALA A 495 -14.38 -18.14 19.77
N GLY A 496 -14.04 -19.30 20.35
CA GLY A 496 -12.77 -19.52 21.06
C GLY A 496 -11.58 -19.91 20.17
N ASP A 497 -11.81 -20.38 18.94
CA ASP A 497 -10.73 -20.83 18.03
C ASP A 497 -10.11 -19.67 17.25
N ALA A 498 -10.87 -18.60 17.00
CA ALA A 498 -10.43 -17.46 16.19
C ALA A 498 -9.27 -16.66 16.82
N ASP A 499 -9.21 -16.56 18.15
CA ASP A 499 -8.12 -15.89 18.84
C ASP A 499 -6.83 -16.74 18.81
N ALA A 500 -6.96 -18.07 18.87
CA ALA A 500 -5.83 -19.00 18.77
C ALA A 500 -5.25 -19.01 17.35
N ASP A 501 -6.12 -19.06 16.33
CA ASP A 501 -5.71 -18.98 14.91
C ASP A 501 -5.00 -17.65 14.60
N ALA A 502 -5.46 -16.53 15.18
CA ALA A 502 -4.85 -15.23 15.00
C ALA A 502 -3.48 -15.10 15.69
N GLU A 503 -3.29 -15.71 16.87
CA GLU A 503 -1.97 -15.77 17.51
C GLU A 503 -1.02 -16.71 16.76
N GLU A 504 -1.50 -17.83 16.22
CA GLU A 504 -0.68 -18.70 15.35
C GLU A 504 -0.23 -17.97 14.08
N GLU A 505 -1.11 -17.20 13.43
CA GLU A 505 -0.76 -16.40 12.25
C GLU A 505 0.31 -15.33 12.58
N LYS A 506 0.20 -14.68 13.75
CA LYS A 506 1.21 -13.73 14.24
C LYS A 506 2.54 -14.41 14.54
N GLU A 507 2.52 -15.59 15.17
CA GLU A 507 3.72 -16.38 15.44
C GLU A 507 4.41 -16.83 14.15
N TYR A 508 3.63 -17.31 13.19
CA TYR A 508 4.12 -17.64 11.85
C TYR A 508 4.79 -16.43 11.20
N ALA A 509 4.11 -15.28 11.16
CA ALA A 509 4.65 -14.04 10.63
C ALA A 509 5.94 -13.59 11.35
N ARG A 510 6.04 -13.84 12.67
CA ARG A 510 7.25 -13.57 13.49
C ARG A 510 8.46 -14.40 13.07
N ARG A 511 8.21 -15.58 12.53
CA ARG A 511 9.26 -16.52 12.11
C ARG A 511 9.70 -16.33 10.67
N VAL A 512 8.89 -15.69 9.82
CA VAL A 512 9.30 -15.42 8.43
C VAL A 512 10.52 -14.49 8.41
N ARG A 513 11.61 -14.98 7.82
CA ARG A 513 12.88 -14.26 7.64
C ARG A 513 13.05 -13.70 6.23
N GLU A 514 12.50 -14.39 5.23
CA GLU A 514 12.59 -14.01 3.84
C GLU A 514 11.42 -14.57 3.02
N VAL A 515 10.98 -13.81 2.01
CA VAL A 515 9.93 -14.23 1.07
C VAL A 515 10.48 -14.30 -0.35
N LEU A 516 10.37 -15.48 -0.96
CA LEU A 516 10.67 -15.73 -2.37
C LEU A 516 9.37 -15.84 -3.18
N VAL A 517 9.40 -15.28 -4.37
CA VAL A 517 8.31 -15.34 -5.34
C VAL A 517 8.80 -16.05 -6.58
N VAL A 518 8.11 -17.11 -6.98
CA VAL A 518 8.56 -18.00 -8.04
C VAL A 518 7.39 -18.29 -9.00
N GLY A 519 7.65 -18.28 -10.30
CA GLY A 519 6.64 -18.67 -11.30
C GLY A 519 6.24 -20.15 -11.17
N GLU A 520 5.00 -20.52 -11.43
CA GLU A 520 4.63 -21.95 -11.41
C GLU A 520 5.17 -22.68 -12.65
N VAL A 521 5.62 -23.92 -12.45
CA VAL A 521 6.16 -24.81 -13.49
C VAL A 521 5.04 -25.51 -14.23
N SER A 522 4.93 -25.29 -15.54
CA SER A 522 4.11 -26.15 -16.41
C SER A 522 4.99 -27.23 -17.02
N ALA A 523 5.25 -28.33 -16.30
CA ALA A 523 5.93 -29.50 -16.87
C ALA A 523 5.22 -30.81 -16.49
N PRO A 524 5.12 -31.78 -17.43
CA PRO A 524 4.45 -33.05 -17.21
C PRO A 524 5.20 -33.90 -16.18
N ALA A 525 4.44 -34.56 -15.32
CA ALA A 525 4.91 -35.37 -14.21
C ALA A 525 5.62 -36.67 -14.64
N SER A 526 6.78 -36.59 -15.30
CA SER A 526 7.70 -37.73 -15.47
C SER A 526 9.02 -37.32 -16.14
N SER A 527 9.95 -36.74 -15.39
CA SER A 527 11.36 -36.74 -15.80
C SER A 527 12.29 -36.46 -14.63
N ARG A 528 12.96 -37.51 -14.13
CA ARG A 528 14.18 -37.40 -13.31
C ARG A 528 15.31 -36.89 -14.20
N VAL A 529 15.41 -35.58 -14.35
CA VAL A 529 16.56 -34.87 -14.93
C VAL A 529 16.85 -33.73 -13.97
N ARG A 530 18.12 -33.29 -13.82
CA ARG A 530 18.47 -32.05 -13.09
C ARG A 530 17.53 -30.93 -13.55
N VAL A 531 16.50 -30.64 -12.76
CA VAL A 531 15.47 -29.66 -13.13
C VAL A 531 16.06 -28.29 -12.87
N ARG A 532 16.72 -27.74 -13.89
CA ARG A 532 16.83 -26.31 -14.10
C ARG A 532 15.39 -25.84 -14.30
N VAL A 533 14.79 -25.25 -13.26
CA VAL A 533 13.35 -25.04 -13.19
C VAL A 533 12.85 -24.16 -14.35
N VAL A 534 11.94 -24.70 -15.16
CA VAL A 534 11.20 -23.97 -16.21
C VAL A 534 9.95 -23.38 -15.56
N LEU A 535 10.07 -22.15 -15.08
CA LEU A 535 9.02 -21.34 -14.48
C LEU A 535 8.20 -20.72 -15.62
N THR A 536 6.87 -20.78 -15.61
CA THR A 536 6.07 -20.39 -16.79
C THR A 536 5.10 -19.24 -16.50
N GLY A 537 5.40 -18.06 -17.03
CA GLY A 537 4.42 -17.03 -17.39
C GLY A 537 4.29 -16.93 -18.91
N HIS A 538 3.22 -16.30 -19.39
CA HIS A 538 2.97 -16.12 -20.82
C HIS A 538 2.68 -14.65 -21.13
N SER A 539 3.21 -14.13 -22.23
CA SER A 539 2.87 -12.81 -22.78
C SER A 539 2.71 -12.92 -24.29
N SER A 540 2.30 -11.82 -24.93
CA SER A 540 2.32 -11.71 -26.40
C SER A 540 3.71 -11.95 -27.02
N TRP A 541 4.78 -12.04 -26.23
CA TRP A 541 6.15 -12.18 -26.68
C TRP A 541 6.76 -13.57 -26.42
N GLY A 542 6.03 -14.47 -25.78
CA GLY A 542 6.46 -15.84 -25.51
C GLY A 542 6.36 -16.24 -24.04
N VAL A 543 6.93 -17.42 -23.75
CA VAL A 543 7.01 -18.00 -22.40
C VAL A 543 8.25 -17.48 -21.68
N PHE A 544 8.13 -17.21 -20.38
CA PHE A 544 9.22 -16.69 -19.56
C PHE A 544 9.20 -17.24 -18.13
N ASN A 545 10.39 -17.27 -17.53
CA ASN A 545 10.63 -17.56 -16.14
C ASN A 545 10.50 -16.30 -15.28
N LEU A 546 9.97 -16.45 -14.06
CA LEU A 546 9.86 -15.38 -13.06
C LEU A 546 10.49 -15.82 -11.75
N LEU A 547 11.39 -15.01 -11.23
CA LEU A 547 12.04 -15.23 -9.94
C LEU A 547 12.20 -13.90 -9.21
N GLY A 548 11.70 -13.79 -7.98
CA GLY A 548 11.69 -12.54 -7.23
C GLY A 548 11.89 -12.68 -5.73
N ARG A 549 12.24 -11.55 -5.11
CA ARG A 549 12.35 -11.36 -3.66
C ARG A 549 11.48 -10.18 -3.24
N ILE A 550 10.95 -10.24 -2.03
CA ILE A 550 10.23 -9.13 -1.40
C ILE A 550 11.15 -8.50 -0.37
N ARG A 551 11.23 -7.17 -0.38
CA ARG A 551 11.97 -6.40 0.62
C ARG A 551 11.20 -6.44 1.94
N PRO A 552 11.81 -6.91 3.05
CA PRO A 552 11.11 -7.07 4.32
C PRO A 552 10.60 -5.74 4.91
N ASP A 553 11.34 -4.64 4.73
CA ASP A 553 11.04 -3.38 5.42
C ASP A 553 9.76 -2.67 4.94
N ASP A 554 9.47 -2.76 3.64
CA ASP A 554 8.38 -2.02 3.01
C ASP A 554 7.57 -2.86 2.03
N GLY A 555 7.86 -4.16 1.87
CA GLY A 555 7.13 -4.98 0.89
C GLY A 555 7.45 -4.67 -0.57
N PHE A 556 8.58 -4.02 -0.89
CA PHE A 556 8.98 -3.76 -2.27
C PHE A 556 9.31 -5.05 -3.01
N ILE A 557 8.61 -5.29 -4.12
CA ILE A 557 8.71 -6.52 -4.90
C ILE A 557 9.70 -6.30 -6.03
N SER A 558 10.73 -7.15 -6.10
CA SER A 558 11.67 -7.22 -7.23
C SER A 558 11.58 -8.59 -7.90
N ILE A 559 11.24 -8.63 -9.18
CA ILE A 559 11.09 -9.86 -9.97
C ILE A 559 11.97 -9.79 -11.22
N SER A 560 12.85 -10.77 -11.38
CA SER A 560 13.57 -11.03 -12.61
C SER A 560 12.70 -11.85 -13.56
N LYS A 561 12.55 -11.37 -14.79
CA LYS A 561 11.83 -12.03 -15.88
C LYS A 561 12.81 -12.39 -17.00
N GLU A 562 12.85 -13.66 -17.38
CA GLU A 562 13.78 -14.18 -18.39
C GLU A 562 13.02 -15.06 -19.40
N TYR A 563 13.03 -14.69 -20.68
CA TYR A 563 12.34 -15.47 -21.72
C TYR A 563 13.03 -16.83 -21.93
N VAL A 564 12.23 -17.89 -22.08
CA VAL A 564 12.74 -19.27 -22.25
C VAL A 564 13.39 -19.44 -23.62
N ASP A 565 12.79 -18.82 -24.64
CA ASP A 565 13.23 -18.93 -26.03
C ASP A 565 13.63 -17.55 -26.61
N GLY A 566 14.83 -17.47 -27.17
CA GLY A 566 15.32 -16.34 -27.99
C GLY A 566 16.17 -15.28 -27.26
N ASP A 567 16.68 -14.31 -28.02
CA ASP A 567 17.62 -13.27 -27.56
C ASP A 567 16.96 -12.08 -26.83
N ARG A 568 15.76 -12.29 -26.26
CA ARG A 568 14.97 -11.20 -25.65
C ARG A 568 15.46 -10.79 -24.26
N GLY A 569 16.49 -11.47 -23.75
CA GLY A 569 17.22 -11.09 -22.54
C GLY A 569 16.40 -11.13 -21.26
N ARG A 570 16.99 -10.55 -20.21
CA ARG A 570 16.45 -10.44 -18.87
C ARG A 570 15.86 -9.05 -18.65
N TRP A 571 14.76 -9.01 -17.91
CA TRP A 571 14.06 -7.79 -17.53
C TRP A 571 13.82 -7.78 -16.02
N LEU A 572 13.85 -6.59 -15.41
CA LEU A 572 13.60 -6.41 -14.00
C LEU A 572 12.26 -5.71 -13.79
N TYR A 573 11.32 -6.37 -13.12
CA TYR A 573 10.02 -5.82 -12.71
C TYR A 573 10.10 -5.43 -11.24
N ARG A 574 9.63 -4.22 -10.91
CA ARG A 574 9.73 -3.61 -9.58
C ARG A 574 8.45 -2.90 -9.23
N GLY A 575 7.96 -3.06 -8.00
CA GLY A 575 6.78 -2.33 -7.57
C GLY A 575 6.19 -2.84 -6.27
N TYR A 576 4.90 -2.66 -6.12
CA TYR A 576 4.16 -2.99 -4.91
C TYR A 576 2.84 -3.66 -5.24
N LEU A 577 2.41 -4.50 -4.31
CA LEU A 577 1.03 -4.95 -4.27
C LEU A 577 0.22 -3.88 -3.51
N VAL A 578 -0.67 -3.18 -4.22
CA VAL A 578 -1.49 -2.09 -3.70
C VAL A 578 -2.86 -2.64 -3.32
N GLY A 579 -3.13 -2.71 -2.01
CA GLY A 579 -4.20 -3.52 -1.44
C GLY A 579 -3.81 -5.00 -1.38
N ASP A 580 -4.42 -5.80 -0.52
CA ASP A 580 -4.10 -7.22 -0.36
C ASP A 580 -4.93 -8.16 -1.26
N ARG A 581 -6.17 -8.50 -0.87
CA ARG A 581 -6.99 -9.56 -1.49
C ARG A 581 -7.57 -9.16 -2.84
N HIS A 582 -8.02 -7.91 -2.92
CA HIS A 582 -8.60 -7.27 -4.10
C HIS A 582 -7.61 -6.29 -4.77
N GLY A 583 -6.36 -6.30 -4.31
CA GLY A 583 -5.32 -5.39 -4.72
C GLY A 583 -4.81 -5.59 -6.15
N ASN A 584 -4.00 -4.62 -6.57
CA ASN A 584 -3.35 -4.57 -7.88
C ASN A 584 -1.83 -4.62 -7.70
N LEU A 585 -1.15 -5.54 -8.37
CA LEU A 585 0.31 -5.54 -8.43
C LEU A 585 0.74 -4.54 -9.50
N VAL A 586 1.35 -3.44 -9.09
CA VAL A 586 1.70 -2.32 -9.98
C VAL A 586 3.16 -1.94 -9.85
N GLY A 587 3.76 -1.51 -10.95
CA GLY A 587 5.13 -1.07 -10.90
C GLY A 587 5.73 -0.62 -12.22
N ARG A 588 7.07 -0.66 -12.26
CA ARG A 588 7.88 -0.41 -13.44
C ARG A 588 8.71 -1.63 -13.80
N TRP A 589 8.78 -1.94 -15.08
CA TRP A 589 9.78 -2.85 -15.62
C TRP A 589 10.95 -2.04 -16.19
N ARG A 590 12.14 -2.65 -16.27
CA ARG A 590 13.32 -2.05 -16.89
C ARG A 590 14.25 -3.07 -17.53
N ASP A 591 15.08 -2.60 -18.44
CA ASP A 591 16.20 -3.39 -18.96
C ASP A 591 17.27 -3.63 -17.88
N THR A 592 18.05 -4.70 -18.06
CA THR A 592 19.18 -5.05 -17.19
C THR A 592 20.54 -4.84 -17.84
N LEU A 593 20.60 -4.19 -19.01
CA LEU A 593 21.84 -3.86 -19.71
C LEU A 593 22.41 -2.52 -19.22
N SER A 594 21.51 -1.60 -18.88
CA SER A 594 21.82 -0.30 -18.30
C SER A 594 22.30 -0.46 -16.86
N PRO A 595 23.46 0.13 -16.49
CA PRO A 595 23.99 0.05 -15.13
C PRO A 595 23.01 0.55 -14.07
N ILE A 596 23.15 0.07 -12.83
CA ILE A 596 22.30 0.41 -11.68
C ILE A 596 22.20 1.93 -11.46
N GLY A 597 23.30 2.66 -11.61
CA GLY A 597 23.37 4.10 -11.39
C GLY A 597 22.83 4.96 -12.53
N VAL A 598 22.36 4.36 -13.62
CA VAL A 598 21.87 5.07 -14.82
C VAL A 598 20.40 4.75 -15.03
N ALA A 599 19.64 5.74 -15.52
CA ALA A 599 18.27 5.52 -15.94
C ALA A 599 18.25 4.56 -17.13
N GLY A 600 17.79 3.33 -16.91
CA GLY A 600 17.58 2.34 -17.97
C GLY A 600 16.30 2.61 -18.75
N TYR A 601 16.06 1.84 -19.81
CA TYR A 601 14.79 1.80 -20.51
C TYR A 601 13.71 1.20 -19.61
N GLU A 602 12.71 2.01 -19.24
CA GLU A 602 11.65 1.62 -18.30
C GLU A 602 10.26 1.76 -18.90
N GLY A 603 9.31 0.98 -18.38
CA GLY A 603 7.89 1.14 -18.66
C GLY A 603 7.06 0.74 -17.46
N CYS A 604 5.74 0.93 -17.55
CA CYS A 604 4.82 0.63 -16.45
C CYS A 604 4.21 -0.75 -16.63
N PHE A 605 3.76 -1.37 -15.55
CA PHE A 605 2.94 -2.56 -15.62
C PHE A 605 1.87 -2.55 -14.52
N PHE A 606 0.79 -3.29 -14.78
CA PHE A 606 -0.15 -3.69 -13.75
C PHE A 606 -0.47 -5.17 -13.93
N MET A 607 -0.80 -5.84 -12.84
CA MET A 607 -1.42 -7.16 -12.82
C MET A 607 -2.58 -7.17 -11.82
N GLY A 608 -3.76 -7.61 -12.27
CA GLY A 608 -4.91 -7.90 -11.42
C GLY A 608 -5.05 -9.40 -11.16
N ARG A 609 -5.60 -9.77 -10.01
CA ARG A 609 -5.80 -11.18 -9.64
C ARG A 609 -6.97 -11.79 -10.41
N ARG A 610 -6.76 -12.94 -11.03
CA ARG A 610 -7.83 -13.68 -11.73
C ARG A 610 -8.86 -14.18 -10.72
N GLY A 611 -10.15 -13.90 -10.97
CA GLY A 611 -11.27 -14.26 -10.09
C GLY A 611 -11.67 -13.20 -9.05
N ALA A 612 -10.89 -12.14 -8.85
CA ALA A 612 -11.24 -11.05 -7.91
C ALA A 612 -12.49 -10.26 -8.32
N GLY A 613 -12.81 -10.23 -9.63
CA GLY A 613 -14.01 -9.56 -10.17
C GLY A 613 -15.26 -10.43 -10.28
N ALA A 614 -15.17 -11.76 -10.10
CA ALA A 614 -16.31 -12.66 -10.26
C ALA A 614 -17.30 -12.60 -9.08
N GLY A 615 -16.87 -12.10 -7.91
CA GLY A 615 -17.72 -11.92 -6.74
C GLY A 615 -18.57 -10.65 -6.76
N ALA A 616 -18.28 -9.70 -7.67
CA ALA A 616 -18.97 -8.40 -7.71
C ALA A 616 -20.25 -8.39 -8.58
N GLY A 617 -20.60 -9.52 -9.22
CA GLY A 617 -21.71 -9.54 -10.18
C GLY A 617 -22.64 -10.77 -10.15
N ALA A 618 -22.44 -11.72 -9.24
CA ALA A 618 -23.24 -12.96 -9.22
C ALA A 618 -24.17 -13.01 -8.00
N GLY A 619 -25.24 -12.22 -8.03
CA GLY A 619 -26.46 -12.56 -7.32
C GLY A 619 -27.20 -13.67 -8.07
N GLY A 620 -27.25 -14.86 -7.48
CA GLY A 620 -28.24 -15.91 -7.80
C GLY A 620 -27.90 -16.85 -8.97
N GLY A 621 -27.82 -18.14 -8.66
CA GLY A 621 -27.85 -19.22 -9.64
C GLY A 621 -26.61 -20.11 -9.62
N GLY A 622 -26.54 -21.02 -8.65
CA GLY A 622 -25.64 -22.16 -8.75
C GLY A 622 -26.14 -23.08 -9.86
N ASP A 623 -25.26 -23.38 -10.83
CA ASP A 623 -25.31 -24.66 -11.50
C ASP A 623 -23.89 -25.12 -11.85
N ALA A 624 -23.59 -26.34 -11.45
CA ALA A 624 -22.31 -27.00 -11.61
C ALA A 624 -22.27 -27.68 -12.99
N GLY A 625 -21.66 -27.03 -13.97
CA GLY A 625 -21.47 -27.59 -15.31
C GLY A 625 -20.00 -27.72 -15.68
N GLY A 626 -19.45 -28.93 -15.58
CA GLY A 626 -18.10 -29.26 -16.06
C GLY A 626 -17.99 -29.08 -17.58
N GLY A 627 -17.16 -28.12 -18.01
CA GLY A 627 -16.90 -27.82 -19.41
C GLY A 627 -15.42 -28.00 -19.76
N ARG A 628 -15.16 -29.03 -20.58
CA ARG A 628 -13.87 -29.46 -21.15
C ARG A 628 -13.18 -28.34 -21.95
N TRP A 629 -11.89 -28.13 -21.70
CA TRP A 629 -11.05 -27.16 -22.41
C TRP A 629 -10.64 -27.69 -23.80
N GLU A 630 -11.01 -26.99 -24.86
CA GLU A 630 -10.40 -27.13 -26.19
C GLU A 630 -9.68 -25.82 -26.57
N ARG A 631 -8.43 -25.99 -27.07
CA ARG A 631 -7.54 -24.92 -27.52
C ARG A 631 -8.08 -24.29 -28.80
N ARG A 632 -8.09 -22.96 -28.87
CA ARG A 632 -7.97 -22.20 -30.12
C ARG A 632 -6.98 -21.08 -29.94
#